data_AF-A0A5J4IWC1-F1
#
_entry.id   AF-A0A5J4IWC1-F1
#
_cell.length_a   1.000
_cell.length_b   1.000
_cell.length_c   1.000
_cell.angle_alpha   90.00
_cell.angle_beta   90.00
_cell.angle_gamma   90.00
#
_symmetry.space_group_name_H-M   'P 1'
#
loop_
_entity.id
_entity.type
_entity.pdbx_description
1 polymer ?
#
loop_
_entity_poly.entity_id
_entity_poly.type
_entity_poly.pdbx_seq_one_letter_code
_entity_poly.pdbx_strand_id
1 'polypeptide(L)'
;MNITPYIFQPEKSIEVYKKTSEYLLENPNIKEKIEELGWFYHIIGMTIPQNWDNFWSGHIFPFSESWEELQISFNLVCFGLYKQAFVSLRSALELGMLSVYYNINDEGHKIVQDWLSSKDSNDANTPRAGTIWKVLLSNDNIQKFNEEHNLKKRFEELGFLHNYVHTKGNKYSNKLGRLKSNSQTFEPDLIDSWLNTYEKIASIVCSLHLLKYPIAVVKYDYSRKFGIDIPSFGGLETFNIEKIGKILPKHYLESIEKIAETDISTQETIKEIKSFPDKTEEEVEEQVLFIEKLTIEGCGFKKWLEQQNDLLKLFNEKEFSEVMINRIEVLKKWSIDNDYYDKTKLDKYKKKKESE
;
A
#
# COMPACT_ATOMS: atom_id res chain seq x y z
N MET A 1 27.98 -20.29 -4.10
CA MET A 1 28.69 -20.31 -5.41
C MET A 1 29.79 -19.26 -5.35
N ASN A 2 31.07 -19.67 -5.21
CA ASN A 2 32.17 -18.71 -5.03
C ASN A 2 32.86 -18.46 -6.37
N ILE A 3 32.52 -17.33 -6.99
CA ILE A 3 33.13 -16.87 -8.24
C ILE A 3 34.12 -15.76 -7.90
N THR A 4 35.41 -16.00 -8.02
CA THR A 4 36.45 -14.96 -7.90
C THR A 4 36.36 -14.01 -9.11
N PRO A 5 36.46 -12.67 -8.95
CA PRO A 5 36.82 -11.91 -7.74
C PRO A 5 35.62 -11.35 -6.95
N TYR A 6 34.42 -11.92 -7.09
CA TYR A 6 33.21 -11.39 -6.44
C TYR A 6 33.17 -11.74 -4.95
N ILE A 7 33.15 -10.70 -4.14
CA ILE A 7 33.23 -10.76 -2.66
C ILE A 7 31.86 -10.66 -1.97
N PHE A 8 30.83 -10.19 -2.69
CA PHE A 8 29.45 -10.23 -2.23
C PHE A 8 28.87 -11.61 -2.53
N GLN A 9 28.51 -12.35 -1.49
CA GLN A 9 28.08 -13.75 -1.61
C GLN A 9 26.70 -13.95 -0.95
N PRO A 10 25.80 -14.76 -1.55
CA PRO A 10 24.51 -15.09 -0.94
C PRO A 10 24.62 -15.65 0.47
N GLU A 11 25.61 -16.52 0.71
CA GLU A 11 25.85 -17.17 1.99
C GLU A 11 26.16 -16.15 3.11
N LYS A 12 26.87 -15.06 2.76
CA LYS A 12 27.13 -13.93 3.66
C LYS A 12 25.87 -13.14 3.96
N SER A 13 25.04 -12.87 2.96
CA SER A 13 23.75 -12.21 3.17
C SER A 13 22.82 -13.04 4.06
N ILE A 14 22.80 -14.36 3.92
CA ILE A 14 22.03 -15.25 4.82
C ILE A 14 22.57 -15.20 6.25
N GLU A 15 23.88 -15.14 6.45
CA GLU A 15 24.49 -14.94 7.78
C GLU A 15 24.01 -13.63 8.43
N VAL A 16 24.02 -12.54 7.67
CA VAL A 16 23.52 -11.24 8.14
C VAL A 16 22.03 -11.29 8.43
N TYR A 17 21.22 -11.91 7.58
CA TYR A 17 19.78 -12.06 7.78
C TYR A 17 19.43 -12.74 9.10
N LYS A 18 20.15 -13.80 9.47
CA LYS A 18 19.95 -14.48 10.77
C LYS A 18 20.22 -13.53 11.93
N LYS A 19 21.34 -12.80 11.89
CA LYS A 19 21.69 -11.80 12.92
C LYS A 19 20.69 -10.65 12.99
N THR A 20 20.21 -10.17 11.84
CA THR A 20 19.13 -9.17 11.79
C THR A 20 17.85 -9.70 12.41
N SER A 21 17.50 -10.96 12.13
CA SER A 21 16.30 -11.60 12.69
C SER A 21 16.40 -11.73 14.22
N GLU A 22 17.54 -12.19 14.72
CA GLU A 22 17.84 -12.25 16.16
C GLU A 22 17.77 -10.85 16.79
N TYR A 23 18.38 -9.84 16.17
CA TYR A 23 18.33 -8.45 16.62
C TYR A 23 16.89 -7.92 16.73
N LEU A 24 16.04 -8.16 15.73
CA LEU A 24 14.64 -7.72 15.76
C LEU A 24 13.80 -8.47 16.81
N LEU A 25 14.12 -9.74 17.11
CA LEU A 25 13.49 -10.49 18.19
C LEU A 25 13.89 -9.94 19.58
N GLU A 26 15.16 -9.57 19.74
CA GLU A 26 15.69 -8.98 20.98
C GLU A 26 15.27 -7.51 21.17
N ASN A 27 14.87 -6.83 20.10
CA ASN A 27 14.47 -5.42 20.10
C ASN A 27 13.03 -5.25 19.56
N PRO A 28 12.01 -5.71 20.32
CA PRO A 28 10.62 -5.72 19.86
C PRO A 28 10.10 -4.34 19.46
N ASN A 29 10.53 -3.27 20.12
CA ASN A 29 10.13 -1.90 19.78
C ASN A 29 10.56 -1.49 18.36
N ILE A 30 11.73 -1.94 17.90
CA ILE A 30 12.22 -1.66 16.54
C ILE A 30 11.39 -2.44 15.53
N LYS A 31 11.13 -3.72 15.81
CA LYS A 31 10.29 -4.58 14.99
C LYS A 31 8.86 -4.01 14.85
N GLU A 32 8.23 -3.67 15.97
CA GLU A 32 6.88 -3.09 16.00
C GLU A 32 6.83 -1.79 15.19
N LYS A 33 7.82 -0.90 15.35
CA LYS A 33 7.88 0.34 14.57
C LYS A 33 8.00 0.09 13.05
N ILE A 34 8.75 -0.93 12.63
CA ILE A 34 8.84 -1.32 11.20
C ILE A 34 7.49 -1.83 10.70
N GLU A 35 6.82 -2.68 11.48
CA GLU A 35 5.50 -3.24 11.15
C GLU A 35 4.45 -2.13 11.06
N GLU A 36 4.41 -1.22 12.03
CA GLU A 36 3.51 -0.07 12.04
C GLU A 36 3.76 0.82 10.82
N LEU A 37 5.01 1.18 10.52
CA LEU A 37 5.34 1.99 9.33
C LEU A 37 4.92 1.30 8.03
N GLY A 38 5.14 -0.02 7.92
CA GLY A 38 4.69 -0.84 6.80
C GLY A 38 3.18 -0.76 6.61
N TRP A 39 2.41 -0.99 7.69
CA TRP A 39 0.95 -0.90 7.65
C TRP A 39 0.47 0.50 7.31
N PHE A 40 1.06 1.53 7.88
CA PHE A 40 0.71 2.91 7.60
C PHE A 40 0.90 3.25 6.12
N TYR A 41 2.06 2.92 5.56
CA TYR A 41 2.32 3.14 4.14
C TYR A 41 1.34 2.37 3.27
N HIS A 42 1.10 1.09 3.59
CA HIS A 42 0.17 0.24 2.84
C HIS A 42 -1.27 0.78 2.84
N ILE A 43 -1.78 1.21 4.01
CA ILE A 43 -3.12 1.78 4.18
C ILE A 43 -3.31 3.02 3.30
N ILE A 44 -2.28 3.86 3.15
CA ILE A 44 -2.38 5.06 2.31
C ILE A 44 -2.67 4.73 0.86
N GLY A 45 -2.25 3.58 0.34
CA GLY A 45 -2.61 3.14 -1.00
C GLY A 45 -4.12 3.03 -1.22
N MET A 46 -4.87 2.70 -0.17
CA MET A 46 -6.34 2.61 -0.20
C MET A 46 -7.01 3.98 -0.31
N THR A 47 -6.29 5.07 -0.09
CA THR A 47 -6.85 6.44 -0.21
C THR A 47 -6.96 6.90 -1.66
N ILE A 48 -6.27 6.24 -2.58
CA ILE A 48 -6.27 6.58 -4.02
C ILE A 48 -7.58 6.07 -4.63
N PRO A 49 -8.51 6.96 -5.05
CA PRO A 49 -9.81 6.52 -5.52
C PRO A 49 -9.74 5.71 -6.81
N GLN A 50 -10.55 4.66 -6.91
CA GLN A 50 -10.74 3.88 -8.12
C GLN A 50 -12.19 3.92 -8.59
N ASN A 51 -12.39 4.20 -9.87
CA ASN A 51 -13.68 4.20 -10.55
C ASN A 51 -13.53 3.54 -11.93
N TRP A 52 -14.65 3.34 -12.64
CA TRP A 52 -14.63 2.70 -13.96
C TRP A 52 -13.75 3.41 -15.00
N ASP A 53 -13.59 4.72 -14.90
CA ASP A 53 -12.82 5.52 -15.85
C ASP A 53 -11.30 5.39 -15.63
N ASN A 54 -10.88 5.23 -14.38
CA ASN A 54 -9.46 5.11 -14.01
C ASN A 54 -9.04 3.66 -13.73
N PHE A 55 -9.96 2.71 -13.72
CA PHE A 55 -9.68 1.28 -13.61
C PHE A 55 -8.74 0.86 -14.75
N TRP A 56 -7.64 0.17 -14.43
CA TRP A 56 -6.56 -0.22 -15.38
C TRP A 56 -5.78 0.92 -16.06
N SER A 57 -6.02 2.17 -15.70
CA SER A 57 -5.27 3.29 -16.29
C SER A 57 -3.82 3.41 -15.81
N GLY A 58 -3.43 2.67 -14.77
CA GLY A 58 -2.10 2.76 -14.18
C GLY A 58 -1.88 3.99 -13.29
N HIS A 59 -2.91 4.76 -12.96
CA HIS A 59 -2.80 5.92 -12.05
C HIS A 59 -2.28 5.56 -10.64
N ILE A 60 -2.51 4.32 -10.18
CA ILE A 60 -1.99 3.78 -8.91
C ILE A 60 -0.56 3.22 -9.04
N PHE A 61 -0.08 2.97 -10.25
CA PHE A 61 1.20 2.30 -10.50
C PHE A 61 2.40 2.97 -9.81
N PRO A 62 2.57 4.31 -9.81
CA PRO A 62 3.66 4.94 -9.07
C PRO A 62 3.63 4.64 -7.56
N PHE A 63 2.44 4.56 -6.96
CA PHE A 63 2.32 4.19 -5.54
C PHE A 63 2.66 2.71 -5.32
N SER A 64 2.18 1.82 -6.19
CA SER A 64 2.50 0.39 -6.11
C SER A 64 4.01 0.15 -6.17
N GLU A 65 4.70 0.75 -7.15
CA GLU A 65 6.16 0.67 -7.27
C GLU A 65 6.88 1.28 -6.06
N SER A 66 6.35 2.38 -5.52
CA SER A 66 6.86 2.99 -4.29
C SER A 66 6.78 2.03 -3.09
N TRP A 67 5.68 1.30 -2.95
CA TRP A 67 5.49 0.29 -1.91
C TRP A 67 6.40 -0.92 -2.12
N GLU A 68 6.59 -1.38 -3.36
CA GLU A 68 7.54 -2.43 -3.68
C GLU A 68 8.97 -2.04 -3.35
N GLU A 69 9.38 -0.81 -3.66
CA GLU A 69 10.70 -0.28 -3.28
C GLU A 69 10.89 -0.25 -1.76
N LEU A 70 9.88 0.06 -0.95
CA LEU A 70 10.02 -0.03 0.50
C LEU A 70 10.24 -1.47 1.00
N GLN A 71 9.53 -2.44 0.42
CA GLN A 71 9.71 -3.86 0.74
C GLN A 71 11.09 -4.37 0.31
N ILE A 72 11.55 -3.98 -0.88
CA ILE A 72 12.89 -4.27 -1.38
C ILE A 72 13.94 -3.64 -0.46
N SER A 73 13.75 -2.38 -0.07
CA SER A 73 14.64 -1.68 0.85
C SER A 73 14.78 -2.40 2.19
N PHE A 74 13.68 -2.86 2.78
CA PHE A 74 13.69 -3.67 3.99
C PHE A 74 14.44 -4.98 3.80
N ASN A 75 14.19 -5.71 2.71
CA ASN A 75 14.94 -6.95 2.44
C ASN A 75 16.45 -6.69 2.29
N LEU A 76 16.83 -5.64 1.58
CA LEU A 76 18.23 -5.25 1.38
C LEU A 76 18.91 -4.89 2.70
N VAL A 77 18.22 -4.19 3.62
CA VAL A 77 18.75 -3.88 4.95
C VAL A 77 18.99 -5.16 5.75
N CYS A 78 18.05 -6.11 5.68
CA CYS A 78 18.15 -7.40 6.35
C CYS A 78 19.30 -8.27 5.84
N PHE A 79 19.67 -8.15 4.56
CA PHE A 79 20.76 -8.88 3.93
C PHE A 79 22.14 -8.19 4.01
N GLY A 80 22.25 -7.06 4.72
CA GLY A 80 23.49 -6.29 4.87
C GLY A 80 23.88 -5.49 3.62
N LEU A 81 22.93 -5.24 2.71
CA LEU A 81 23.13 -4.44 1.49
C LEU A 81 22.70 -2.99 1.72
N TYR A 82 23.21 -2.38 2.79
CA TYR A 82 22.73 -1.10 3.33
C TYR A 82 22.70 0.03 2.31
N LYS A 83 23.75 0.19 1.50
CA LYS A 83 23.78 1.25 0.46
C LYS A 83 22.57 1.12 -0.46
N GLN A 84 22.27 -0.09 -0.91
CA GLN A 84 21.15 -0.32 -1.83
C GLN A 84 19.80 -0.19 -1.12
N ALA A 85 19.72 -0.52 0.16
CA ALA A 85 18.54 -0.20 0.96
C ALA A 85 18.25 1.32 0.95
N PHE A 86 19.26 2.18 1.14
CA PHE A 86 19.09 3.64 1.06
C PHE A 86 18.81 4.15 -0.37
N VAL A 87 19.35 3.52 -1.41
CA VAL A 87 18.99 3.83 -2.80
C VAL A 87 17.51 3.53 -3.04
N SER A 88 17.04 2.37 -2.58
CA SER A 88 15.65 1.94 -2.69
C SER A 88 14.69 2.83 -1.85
N LEU A 89 15.12 3.29 -0.66
CA LEU A 89 14.37 4.33 0.08
C LEU A 89 14.20 5.62 -0.73
N ARG A 90 15.21 6.03 -1.51
CA ARG A 90 15.10 7.20 -2.38
C ARG A 90 14.08 6.96 -3.48
N SER A 91 14.13 5.79 -4.15
CA SER A 91 13.16 5.41 -5.17
C SER A 91 11.74 5.43 -4.60
N ALA A 92 11.54 4.85 -3.41
CA ALA A 92 10.25 4.88 -2.72
C ALA A 92 9.73 6.30 -2.49
N LEU A 93 10.58 7.22 -1.99
CA LEU A 93 10.21 8.63 -1.80
C LEU A 93 9.81 9.31 -3.11
N GLU A 94 10.62 9.16 -4.16
CA GLU A 94 10.40 9.80 -5.46
C GLU A 94 9.11 9.28 -6.12
N LEU A 95 8.90 7.96 -6.13
CA LEU A 95 7.70 7.31 -6.67
C LEU A 95 6.44 7.61 -5.84
N GLY A 96 6.57 7.65 -4.51
CA GLY A 96 5.47 7.98 -3.62
C GLY A 96 4.98 9.42 -3.79
N MET A 97 5.89 10.36 -4.04
CA MET A 97 5.51 11.72 -4.44
C MET A 97 4.92 11.78 -5.85
N LEU A 98 5.46 10.97 -6.77
CA LEU A 98 5.01 10.90 -8.15
C LEU A 98 3.56 10.41 -8.27
N SER A 99 3.15 9.51 -7.37
CA SER A 99 1.74 9.09 -7.21
C SER A 99 0.82 10.29 -7.03
N VAL A 100 1.12 11.16 -6.06
CA VAL A 100 0.30 12.35 -5.79
C VAL A 100 0.40 13.36 -6.94
N TYR A 101 1.59 13.51 -7.54
CA TYR A 101 1.81 14.39 -8.67
C TYR A 101 0.92 14.07 -9.87
N TYR A 102 0.88 12.81 -10.31
CA TYR A 102 0.06 12.44 -11.47
C TYR A 102 -1.43 12.55 -11.16
N ASN A 103 -1.83 12.28 -9.92
CA ASN A 103 -3.22 12.35 -9.51
C ASN A 103 -3.67 13.75 -9.03
N ILE A 104 -2.80 14.76 -9.02
CA ILE A 104 -3.08 16.07 -8.41
C ILE A 104 -4.32 16.78 -8.98
N ASN A 105 -4.56 16.60 -10.29
CA ASN A 105 -5.69 17.18 -11.04
C ASN A 105 -6.73 16.12 -11.44
N ASP A 106 -6.70 14.93 -10.84
CA ASP A 106 -7.60 13.80 -11.14
C ASP A 106 -7.56 13.27 -12.59
N GLU A 107 -6.61 13.76 -13.40
CA GLU A 107 -6.32 13.27 -14.76
C GLU A 107 -5.15 12.27 -14.81
N GLY A 108 -4.78 11.69 -13.67
CA GLY A 108 -3.64 10.76 -13.57
C GLY A 108 -3.72 9.60 -14.57
N HIS A 109 -4.93 9.11 -14.84
CA HIS A 109 -5.22 8.08 -15.83
C HIS A 109 -4.82 8.42 -17.28
N LYS A 110 -4.73 9.70 -17.63
CA LYS A 110 -4.27 10.19 -18.95
C LYS A 110 -2.79 10.49 -18.95
N ILE A 111 -2.33 11.22 -17.92
CA ILE A 111 -0.96 11.77 -17.86
C ILE A 111 0.06 10.64 -17.65
N VAL A 112 -0.30 9.59 -16.92
CA VAL A 112 0.63 8.49 -16.60
C VAL A 112 0.93 7.58 -17.80
N GLN A 113 0.09 7.56 -18.85
CA GLN A 113 0.15 6.54 -19.91
C GLN A 113 1.50 6.48 -20.63
N ASP A 114 2.06 7.64 -20.94
CA ASP A 114 3.32 7.74 -21.68
C ASP A 114 4.52 7.31 -20.83
N TRP A 115 4.49 7.68 -19.55
CA TRP A 115 5.46 7.24 -18.54
C TRP A 115 5.35 5.74 -18.27
N LEU A 116 4.13 5.22 -18.08
CA LEU A 116 3.84 3.80 -17.86
C LEU A 116 4.27 2.93 -19.05
N SER A 117 4.04 3.42 -20.26
CA SER A 117 4.43 2.72 -21.51
C SER A 117 5.91 2.85 -21.82
N SER A 118 6.70 3.54 -20.98
CA SER A 118 8.13 3.79 -21.20
C SER A 118 8.43 4.40 -22.58
N LYS A 119 7.61 5.37 -23.02
CA LYS A 119 7.81 6.01 -24.33
C LYS A 119 9.15 6.75 -24.37
N ASP A 120 9.85 6.65 -25.49
CA ASP A 120 11.12 7.35 -25.73
C ASP A 120 10.87 8.82 -26.10
N SER A 121 10.37 9.60 -25.13
CA SER A 121 10.11 11.03 -25.26
C SER A 121 10.50 11.77 -23.99
N ASN A 122 10.89 13.04 -24.11
CA ASN A 122 11.31 13.81 -22.94
C ASN A 122 10.18 14.00 -21.92
N ASP A 123 8.94 14.11 -22.38
CA ASP A 123 7.75 14.31 -21.53
C ASP A 123 7.33 13.03 -20.80
N ALA A 124 7.76 11.86 -21.27
CA ALA A 124 7.57 10.57 -20.62
C ALA A 124 8.62 10.27 -19.54
N ASN A 125 9.63 11.11 -19.36
CA ASN A 125 10.62 10.94 -18.30
C ASN A 125 10.04 11.32 -16.93
N THR A 126 10.52 10.66 -15.87
CA THR A 126 10.18 11.06 -14.50
C THR A 126 10.57 12.53 -14.25
N PRO A 127 9.62 13.39 -13.84
CA PRO A 127 9.90 14.80 -13.60
C PRO A 127 10.85 14.98 -12.42
N ARG A 128 11.66 16.05 -12.47
CA ARG A 128 12.57 16.39 -11.36
C ARG A 128 11.75 16.80 -10.13
N ALA A 129 12.29 16.53 -8.93
CA ALA A 129 11.64 16.87 -7.66
C ALA A 129 11.18 18.34 -7.57
N GLY A 130 11.94 19.29 -8.13
CA GLY A 130 11.52 20.70 -8.17
C GLY A 130 10.25 20.94 -8.99
N THR A 131 10.10 20.24 -10.11
CA THR A 131 8.88 20.26 -10.95
C THR A 131 7.71 19.62 -10.19
N ILE A 132 7.96 18.47 -9.56
CA ILE A 132 6.95 17.78 -8.74
C ILE A 132 6.43 18.71 -7.65
N TRP A 133 7.31 19.30 -6.84
CA TRP A 133 6.91 20.21 -5.76
C TRP A 133 6.18 21.45 -6.26
N LYS A 134 6.55 22.00 -7.42
CA LYS A 134 5.82 23.14 -8.00
C LYS A 134 4.35 22.79 -8.27
N VAL A 135 4.10 21.58 -8.76
CA VAL A 135 2.75 21.09 -9.04
C VAL A 135 2.02 20.65 -7.76
N LEU A 136 2.70 19.97 -6.83
CA LEU A 136 2.09 19.62 -5.54
C LEU A 136 1.63 20.87 -4.77
N LEU A 137 2.42 21.95 -4.79
CA LEU A 137 2.08 23.21 -4.14
C LEU A 137 1.02 24.04 -4.91
N SER A 138 0.56 23.61 -6.08
CA SER A 138 -0.61 24.24 -6.71
C SER A 138 -1.93 23.69 -6.17
N ASN A 139 -1.90 22.66 -5.32
CA ASN A 139 -3.06 22.20 -4.57
C ASN A 139 -3.17 22.97 -3.25
N ASP A 140 -4.32 23.61 -3.01
CA ASP A 140 -4.56 24.48 -1.86
C ASP A 140 -4.32 23.78 -0.51
N ASN A 141 -4.72 22.51 -0.38
CA ASN A 141 -4.57 21.75 0.86
C ASN A 141 -3.09 21.51 1.16
N ILE A 142 -2.33 21.06 0.16
CA ILE A 142 -0.88 20.85 0.28
C ILE A 142 -0.15 22.16 0.53
N GLN A 143 -0.54 23.25 -0.14
CA GLN A 143 0.06 24.57 0.04
C GLN A 143 -0.12 25.06 1.48
N LYS A 144 -1.36 25.11 1.98
CA LYS A 144 -1.69 25.56 3.34
C LYS A 144 -0.94 24.74 4.39
N PHE A 145 -0.95 23.42 4.23
CA PHE A 145 -0.25 22.52 5.14
C PHE A 145 1.27 22.75 5.11
N ASN A 146 1.84 22.98 3.92
CA ASN A 146 3.27 23.25 3.80
C ASN A 146 3.66 24.60 4.44
N GLU A 147 2.83 25.63 4.33
CA GLU A 147 3.07 26.93 4.98
C GLU A 147 3.09 26.81 6.51
N GLU A 148 2.23 25.96 7.07
CA GLU A 148 2.17 25.71 8.51
C GLU A 148 3.30 24.79 9.01
N HIS A 149 3.53 23.66 8.32
CA HIS A 149 4.36 22.56 8.83
C HIS A 149 5.72 22.40 8.13
N ASN A 150 6.00 23.21 7.11
CA ASN A 150 7.23 23.17 6.31
C ASN A 150 7.51 21.79 5.68
N LEU A 151 6.48 21.13 5.15
CA LEU A 151 6.57 19.76 4.62
C LEU A 151 7.67 19.62 3.55
N LYS A 152 7.79 20.58 2.62
CA LYS A 152 8.84 20.60 1.59
C LYS A 152 10.24 20.68 2.18
N LYS A 153 10.44 21.45 3.25
CA LYS A 153 11.75 21.55 3.92
C LYS A 153 12.17 20.19 4.49
N ARG A 154 11.22 19.44 5.08
CA ARG A 154 11.49 18.07 5.56
C ARG A 154 11.88 17.12 4.44
N PHE A 155 11.29 17.28 3.25
CA PHE A 155 11.75 16.57 2.06
C PHE A 155 13.17 16.97 1.65
N GLU A 156 13.50 18.26 1.67
CA GLU A 156 14.85 18.74 1.32
C GLU A 156 15.93 18.19 2.27
N GLU A 157 15.58 17.98 3.54
CA GLU A 157 16.45 17.31 4.52
C GLU A 157 16.79 15.86 4.14
N LEU A 158 15.94 15.18 3.36
CA LEU A 158 16.20 13.85 2.80
C LEU A 158 17.09 13.89 1.54
N GLY A 159 17.51 15.07 1.07
CA GLY A 159 18.38 15.22 -0.09
C GLY A 159 19.72 14.48 0.03
N PHE A 160 20.14 14.10 1.25
CA PHE A 160 21.32 13.26 1.45
C PHE A 160 21.20 11.87 0.81
N LEU A 161 19.98 11.37 0.55
CA LEU A 161 19.75 10.09 -0.13
C LEU A 161 20.38 10.05 -1.53
N HIS A 162 20.48 11.21 -2.19
CA HIS A 162 21.19 11.35 -3.47
C HIS A 162 22.66 10.92 -3.40
N ASN A 163 23.29 11.09 -2.23
CA ASN A 163 24.67 10.72 -2.02
C ASN A 163 24.89 9.20 -2.05
N TYR A 164 23.86 8.38 -1.77
CA TYR A 164 23.94 6.93 -1.90
C TYR A 164 23.87 6.50 -3.37
N VAL A 165 22.98 7.11 -4.15
CA VAL A 165 22.85 6.81 -5.60
C VAL A 165 24.14 7.11 -6.34
N HIS A 166 24.67 8.33 -6.19
CA HIS A 166 25.88 8.76 -6.90
C HIS A 166 27.18 8.48 -6.14
N THR A 167 27.10 7.82 -4.98
CA THR A 167 28.25 7.46 -4.13
C THR A 167 29.16 8.65 -3.79
N LYS A 168 28.73 9.51 -2.86
CA LYS A 168 29.52 10.67 -2.41
C LYS A 168 30.55 10.29 -1.33
N GLY A 169 31.67 9.71 -1.74
CA GLY A 169 32.76 9.35 -0.82
C GLY A 169 32.44 8.18 0.11
N ASN A 170 33.35 7.90 1.06
CA ASN A 170 33.32 6.66 1.84
C ASN A 170 32.02 6.47 2.64
N LYS A 171 31.51 7.56 3.24
CA LYS A 171 30.29 7.57 4.06
C LYS A 171 29.06 7.03 3.33
N TYR A 172 28.95 7.23 2.02
CA TYR A 172 27.75 6.85 1.24
C TYR A 172 28.04 5.71 0.25
N SER A 173 29.11 4.96 0.49
CA SER A 173 29.55 3.84 -0.36
C SER A 173 29.08 2.50 0.20
N ASN A 174 29.41 1.39 -0.48
CA ASN A 174 29.18 0.05 0.06
C ASN A 174 30.04 -0.26 1.31
N LYS A 175 30.92 0.67 1.72
CA LYS A 175 31.72 0.61 2.94
C LYS A 175 31.10 1.43 4.08
N LEU A 176 29.76 1.53 4.14
CA LEU A 176 29.03 2.14 5.25
C LEU A 176 29.43 1.43 6.56
N GLY A 177 30.37 1.99 7.32
CA GLY A 177 30.90 1.38 8.54
C GLY A 177 32.37 1.76 8.79
N ARG A 178 32.76 1.89 10.07
CA ARG A 178 34.17 2.14 10.45
C ARG A 178 35.02 0.94 10.03
N LEU A 179 36.05 1.15 9.20
CA LEU A 179 37.17 0.21 8.96
C LEU A 179 36.79 -1.29 8.93
N LYS A 180 35.81 -1.71 8.13
CA LYS A 180 35.35 -3.10 8.11
C LYS A 180 35.23 -3.70 6.72
N SER A 181 35.56 -5.01 6.70
CA SER A 181 35.49 -6.07 5.70
C SER A 181 35.09 -5.73 4.26
N ASN A 182 35.70 -6.44 3.31
CA ASN A 182 35.38 -6.35 1.88
C ASN A 182 34.08 -7.13 1.54
N SER A 183 33.15 -7.37 2.47
CA SER A 183 31.97 -8.22 2.29
C SER A 183 30.82 -7.80 3.23
N GLN A 184 29.62 -8.36 3.05
CA GLN A 184 28.44 -8.02 3.85
C GLN A 184 28.67 -8.32 5.34
N THR A 185 28.34 -7.37 6.20
CA THR A 185 28.38 -7.49 7.67
C THR A 185 27.06 -7.04 8.27
N PHE A 186 26.77 -7.51 9.48
CA PHE A 186 25.66 -7.01 10.29
C PHE A 186 26.08 -5.73 11.02
N GLU A 187 25.35 -4.64 10.83
CA GLU A 187 25.61 -3.30 11.38
C GLU A 187 24.29 -2.71 11.93
N PRO A 188 24.01 -2.83 13.25
CA PRO A 188 22.74 -2.41 13.83
C PRO A 188 22.49 -0.89 13.70
N ASP A 189 23.54 -0.07 13.84
CA ASP A 189 23.45 1.39 13.67
C ASP A 189 22.88 1.82 12.30
N LEU A 190 23.10 1.00 11.27
CA LEU A 190 22.57 1.24 9.92
C LEU A 190 21.10 0.88 9.79
N ILE A 191 20.61 -0.08 10.59
CA ILE A 191 19.17 -0.40 10.69
C ILE A 191 18.45 0.78 11.33
N ASP A 192 18.98 1.35 12.41
CA ASP A 192 18.39 2.53 13.06
C ASP A 192 18.38 3.74 12.12
N SER A 193 19.48 3.95 11.40
CA SER A 193 19.58 5.02 10.39
C SER A 193 18.58 4.82 9.25
N TRP A 194 18.40 3.58 8.80
CA TRP A 194 17.43 3.20 7.78
C TRP A 194 16.00 3.44 8.28
N LEU A 195 15.66 2.98 9.49
CA LEU A 195 14.34 3.12 10.09
C LEU A 195 13.94 4.59 10.28
N ASN A 196 14.85 5.42 10.79
CA ASN A 196 14.63 6.86 10.92
C ASN A 196 14.42 7.55 9.56
N THR A 197 15.06 7.04 8.51
CA THR A 197 14.89 7.57 7.16
C THR A 197 13.56 7.12 6.55
N TYR A 198 13.19 5.85 6.76
CA TYR A 198 11.91 5.29 6.34
C TYR A 198 10.74 6.05 7.00
N GLU A 199 10.78 6.28 8.31
CA GLU A 199 9.77 7.04 9.03
C GLU A 199 9.54 8.44 8.41
N LYS A 200 10.61 9.15 8.07
CA LYS A 200 10.52 10.47 7.42
C LYS A 200 9.89 10.39 6.04
N ILE A 201 10.26 9.37 5.25
CA ILE A 201 9.68 9.14 3.92
C ILE A 201 8.18 8.83 4.05
N ALA A 202 7.83 7.88 4.92
CA ALA A 202 6.44 7.51 5.17
C ALA A 202 5.63 8.73 5.61
N SER A 203 6.12 9.50 6.58
CA SER A 203 5.46 10.72 7.04
C SER A 203 5.20 11.72 5.90
N ILE A 204 6.17 11.95 5.01
CA ILE A 204 6.01 12.87 3.87
C ILE A 204 5.00 12.34 2.86
N VAL A 205 5.22 11.12 2.35
CA VAL A 205 4.38 10.55 1.28
C VAL A 205 2.95 10.37 1.75
N CYS A 206 2.76 9.86 2.96
CA CYS A 206 1.44 9.65 3.53
C CYS A 206 0.72 10.97 3.79
N SER A 207 1.42 12.00 4.30
CA SER A 207 0.81 13.34 4.46
C SER A 207 0.36 13.90 3.10
N LEU A 208 1.16 13.76 2.04
CA LEU A 208 0.78 14.24 0.70
C LEU A 208 -0.49 13.55 0.18
N HIS A 209 -0.62 12.24 0.37
CA HIS A 209 -1.83 11.50 -0.04
C HIS A 209 -3.05 11.94 0.78
N LEU A 210 -2.92 12.06 2.10
CA LEU A 210 -4.01 12.53 2.96
C LEU A 210 -4.43 13.97 2.64
N LEU A 211 -3.51 14.83 2.21
CA LEU A 211 -3.82 16.20 1.79
C LEU A 211 -4.50 16.27 0.42
N LYS A 212 -4.17 15.35 -0.48
CA LYS A 212 -4.89 15.21 -1.77
C LYS A 212 -6.26 14.57 -1.59
N TYR A 213 -6.38 13.61 -0.68
CA TYR A 213 -7.61 12.88 -0.38
C TYR A 213 -8.02 13.05 1.09
N PRO A 214 -8.42 14.25 1.52
CA PRO A 214 -8.71 14.52 2.93
C PRO A 214 -9.93 13.78 3.48
N ILE A 215 -10.79 13.24 2.61
CA ILE A 215 -11.85 12.29 3.01
C ILE A 215 -11.31 11.07 3.76
N ALA A 216 -10.04 10.70 3.55
CA ALA A 216 -9.39 9.57 4.21
C ALA A 216 -9.32 9.69 5.74
N VAL A 217 -9.38 10.90 6.30
CA VAL A 217 -9.41 11.11 7.76
C VAL A 217 -10.81 11.33 8.33
N VAL A 218 -11.85 11.33 7.49
CA VAL A 218 -13.22 11.50 7.95
C VAL A 218 -13.74 10.19 8.55
N LYS A 219 -13.96 10.21 9.86
CA LYS A 219 -14.52 9.06 10.60
C LYS A 219 -16.00 8.90 10.28
N TYR A 220 -16.31 7.85 9.54
CA TYR A 220 -17.67 7.46 9.20
C TYR A 220 -17.74 5.94 9.02
N ASP A 221 -18.85 5.33 9.44
CA ASP A 221 -19.10 3.91 9.21
C ASP A 221 -19.72 3.73 7.81
N TYR A 222 -18.85 3.55 6.82
CA TYR A 222 -19.25 3.42 5.42
C TYR A 222 -20.04 2.13 5.17
N SER A 223 -19.82 1.09 5.99
CA SER A 223 -20.54 -0.19 5.89
C SER A 223 -22.05 -0.04 6.08
N ARG A 224 -22.49 0.96 6.86
CA ARG A 224 -23.93 1.25 6.99
C ARG A 224 -24.61 1.64 5.69
N LYS A 225 -23.88 2.27 4.77
CA LYS A 225 -24.42 2.75 3.49
C LYS A 225 -24.15 1.77 2.35
N PHE A 226 -23.02 1.08 2.39
CA PHE A 226 -22.54 0.25 1.29
C PHE A 226 -22.50 -1.26 1.59
N GLY A 227 -22.71 -1.67 2.83
CA GLY A 227 -22.55 -3.05 3.26
C GLY A 227 -21.10 -3.49 3.19
N ILE A 228 -20.84 -4.62 2.51
CA ILE A 228 -19.48 -5.15 2.33
C ILE A 228 -18.79 -4.65 1.04
N ASP A 229 -19.53 -4.01 0.14
CA ASP A 229 -19.05 -3.51 -1.15
C ASP A 229 -18.83 -1.98 -1.10
N ILE A 230 -17.92 -1.57 -0.20
CA ILE A 230 -17.58 -0.15 -0.03
C ILE A 230 -16.76 0.30 -1.25
N PRO A 231 -17.21 1.32 -2.01
CA PRO A 231 -16.47 1.78 -3.17
C PRO A 231 -15.11 2.37 -2.77
N SER A 232 -14.11 2.25 -3.64
CA SER A 232 -12.80 2.87 -3.43
C SER A 232 -12.87 4.37 -3.77
N PHE A 233 -13.52 5.18 -2.94
CA PHE A 233 -13.61 6.64 -3.11
C PHE A 233 -12.57 7.40 -2.26
N GLY A 234 -11.66 6.68 -1.59
CA GLY A 234 -10.58 7.22 -0.78
C GLY A 234 -10.89 7.37 0.72
N GLY A 235 -12.12 7.09 1.15
CA GLY A 235 -12.46 7.00 2.57
C GLY A 235 -11.83 5.78 3.25
N LEU A 236 -11.41 5.94 4.51
CA LEU A 236 -10.84 4.85 5.30
C LEU A 236 -11.75 4.48 6.47
N GLU A 237 -11.75 3.20 6.81
CA GLU A 237 -12.35 2.70 8.03
C GLU A 237 -11.70 3.28 9.29
N THR A 238 -12.47 3.40 10.37
CA THR A 238 -12.01 4.07 11.61
C THR A 238 -10.72 3.46 12.17
N PHE A 239 -10.59 2.13 12.13
CA PHE A 239 -9.39 1.45 12.63
C PHE A 239 -8.12 1.79 11.81
N ASN A 240 -8.27 2.08 10.51
CA ASN A 240 -7.16 2.51 9.65
C ASN A 240 -6.76 3.95 9.96
N ILE A 241 -7.74 4.83 10.22
CA ILE A 241 -7.49 6.21 10.65
C ILE A 241 -6.75 6.23 12.00
N GLU A 242 -7.14 5.35 12.93
CA GLU A 242 -6.44 5.21 14.21
C GLU A 242 -4.99 4.75 14.06
N LYS A 243 -4.72 3.81 13.13
CA LYS A 243 -3.34 3.40 12.81
C LYS A 243 -2.51 4.56 12.24
N ILE A 244 -3.10 5.37 11.35
CA ILE A 244 -2.46 6.59 10.83
C ILE A 244 -2.09 7.54 11.97
N GLY A 245 -2.99 7.74 12.93
CA GLY A 245 -2.79 8.63 14.07
C GLY A 245 -1.73 8.18 15.08
N LYS A 246 -1.30 6.91 15.05
CA LYS A 246 -0.17 6.43 15.86
C LYS A 246 1.19 6.88 15.32
N ILE A 247 1.30 7.06 14.01
CA ILE A 247 2.58 7.32 13.33
C ILE A 247 2.74 8.79 12.97
N LEU A 248 1.69 9.42 12.44
CA LEU A 248 1.77 10.83 12.12
C LEU A 248 1.84 11.66 13.41
N PRO A 249 2.68 12.71 13.44
CA PRO A 249 2.66 13.65 14.55
C PRO A 249 1.25 14.20 14.76
N LYS A 250 0.79 14.27 16.01
CA LYS A 250 -0.58 14.68 16.34
C LYS A 250 -1.01 15.99 15.66
N HIS A 251 -0.12 16.98 15.64
CA HIS A 251 -0.37 18.28 14.99
C HIS A 251 -0.54 18.18 13.46
N TYR A 252 0.04 17.18 12.80
CA TYR A 252 -0.20 16.92 11.38
C TYR A 252 -1.62 16.43 11.18
N LEU A 253 -2.02 15.40 11.93
CA LEU A 253 -3.36 14.82 11.82
C LEU A 253 -4.45 15.86 12.14
N GLU A 254 -4.30 16.62 13.22
CA GLU A 254 -5.23 17.70 13.59
C GLU A 254 -5.38 18.75 12.48
N SER A 255 -4.31 19.03 11.72
CA SER A 255 -4.35 19.99 10.61
C SER A 255 -5.02 19.39 9.37
N ILE A 256 -4.76 18.11 9.08
CA ILE A 256 -5.39 17.39 7.97
C ILE A 256 -6.91 17.21 8.23
N GLU A 257 -7.31 16.94 9.47
CA GLU A 257 -8.73 16.86 9.87
C GLU A 257 -9.44 18.20 9.64
N LYS A 258 -8.83 19.33 10.03
CA LYS A 258 -9.37 20.67 9.73
C LYS A 258 -9.48 20.97 8.24
N ILE A 259 -8.51 20.49 7.46
CA ILE A 259 -8.57 20.57 5.99
C ILE A 259 -9.79 19.78 5.49
N ALA A 260 -9.98 18.55 5.95
CA ALA A 260 -11.13 17.72 5.57
C ALA A 260 -12.48 18.37 5.90
N GLU A 261 -12.59 19.08 7.02
CA GLU A 261 -13.80 19.82 7.43
C GLU A 261 -14.16 20.98 6.49
N THR A 262 -13.17 21.55 5.80
CA THR A 262 -13.35 22.74 4.95
C THR A 262 -13.20 22.45 3.44
N ASP A 263 -12.69 21.27 3.09
CA ASP A 263 -12.54 20.82 1.72
C ASP A 263 -13.92 20.55 1.09
N ILE A 264 -14.27 21.35 0.08
CA ILE A 264 -15.60 21.35 -0.54
C ILE A 264 -15.94 19.98 -1.11
N SER A 265 -15.03 19.38 -1.87
CA SER A 265 -15.24 18.07 -2.49
C SER A 265 -15.50 16.99 -1.43
N THR A 266 -14.71 16.99 -0.35
CA THR A 266 -14.89 16.05 0.76
C THR A 266 -16.26 16.22 1.42
N GLN A 267 -16.66 17.46 1.72
CA GLN A 267 -17.95 17.72 2.36
C GLN A 267 -19.13 17.36 1.45
N GLU A 268 -19.03 17.59 0.15
CA GLU A 268 -20.03 17.19 -0.83
C GLU A 268 -20.17 15.66 -0.91
N THR A 269 -19.06 14.92 -1.02
CA THR A 269 -19.07 13.45 -1.03
C THR A 269 -19.66 12.90 0.27
N ILE A 270 -19.27 13.40 1.43
CA ILE A 270 -19.82 12.94 2.71
C ILE A 270 -21.32 13.23 2.82
N LYS A 271 -21.77 14.38 2.32
CA LYS A 271 -23.20 14.73 2.29
C LYS A 271 -23.99 13.80 1.37
N GLU A 272 -23.43 13.46 0.21
CA GLU A 272 -24.01 12.49 -0.71
C GLU A 272 -24.12 11.10 -0.07
N ILE A 273 -23.03 10.58 0.51
CA ILE A 273 -23.01 9.28 1.20
C ILE A 273 -24.06 9.23 2.31
N LYS A 274 -24.18 10.30 3.11
CA LYS A 274 -25.18 10.40 4.18
C LYS A 274 -26.62 10.38 3.66
N SER A 275 -26.86 10.80 2.42
CA SER A 275 -28.18 10.84 1.80
C SER A 275 -28.68 9.47 1.35
N PHE A 276 -27.79 8.49 1.14
CA PHE A 276 -28.19 7.12 0.81
C PHE A 276 -28.93 6.48 1.99
N PRO A 277 -29.93 5.61 1.73
CA PRO A 277 -30.53 4.82 2.80
C PRO A 277 -29.48 3.89 3.43
N ASP A 278 -29.68 3.55 4.71
CA ASP A 278 -28.88 2.50 5.34
C ASP A 278 -29.22 1.14 4.72
N LYS A 279 -28.23 0.26 4.60
CA LYS A 279 -28.39 -1.11 4.13
C LYS A 279 -29.06 -1.96 5.20
N THR A 280 -30.07 -2.75 4.81
CA THR A 280 -30.64 -3.77 5.70
C THR A 280 -29.72 -4.99 5.79
N GLU A 281 -29.89 -5.81 6.84
CA GLU A 281 -29.14 -7.07 6.99
C GLU A 281 -29.37 -8.01 5.79
N GLU A 282 -30.58 -8.00 5.23
CA GLU A 282 -30.94 -8.80 4.04
C GLU A 282 -30.17 -8.33 2.80
N GLU A 283 -30.08 -7.02 2.57
CA GLU A 283 -29.29 -6.47 1.45
C GLU A 283 -27.80 -6.78 1.59
N VAL A 284 -27.27 -6.75 2.82
CA VAL A 284 -25.87 -7.13 3.08
C VAL A 284 -25.66 -8.62 2.82
N GLU A 285 -26.57 -9.48 3.26
CA GLU A 285 -26.50 -10.92 2.99
C GLU A 285 -26.57 -11.23 1.49
N GLU A 286 -27.38 -10.49 0.72
CA GLU A 286 -27.42 -10.60 -0.74
C GLU A 286 -26.07 -10.26 -1.38
N GLN A 287 -25.38 -9.23 -0.90
CA GLN A 287 -24.02 -8.90 -1.36
C GLN A 287 -23.04 -10.04 -1.05
N VAL A 288 -23.08 -10.58 0.17
CA VAL A 288 -22.22 -11.71 0.55
C VAL A 288 -22.48 -12.91 -0.37
N LEU A 289 -23.75 -13.30 -0.52
CA LEU A 289 -24.14 -14.41 -1.40
C LEU A 289 -23.67 -14.19 -2.84
N PHE A 290 -23.70 -12.96 -3.35
CA PHE A 290 -23.21 -12.64 -4.68
C PHE A 290 -21.70 -12.90 -4.81
N ILE A 291 -20.89 -12.39 -3.88
CA ILE A 291 -19.43 -12.58 -3.87
C ILE A 291 -19.07 -14.07 -3.73
N GLU A 292 -19.77 -14.79 -2.86
CA GLU A 292 -19.51 -16.22 -2.65
C GLU A 292 -19.88 -17.04 -3.90
N LYS A 293 -20.96 -16.68 -4.60
CA LYS A 293 -21.30 -17.28 -5.90
C LYS A 293 -20.20 -17.06 -6.93
N LEU A 294 -19.67 -15.85 -7.05
CA LEU A 294 -18.55 -15.56 -7.96
C LEU A 294 -17.32 -16.41 -7.65
N THR A 295 -17.01 -16.57 -6.36
CA THR A 295 -15.89 -17.41 -5.91
C THR A 295 -16.14 -18.89 -6.27
N ILE A 296 -17.35 -19.38 -6.00
CA ILE A 296 -17.78 -20.74 -6.36
C ILE A 296 -17.73 -20.96 -7.89
N GLU A 297 -18.10 -19.98 -8.72
CA GLU A 297 -17.93 -20.09 -10.17
C GLU A 297 -16.46 -20.32 -10.56
N GLY A 298 -15.52 -19.74 -9.80
CA GLY A 298 -14.08 -19.85 -10.02
C GLY A 298 -13.48 -21.19 -9.58
N CYS A 299 -13.93 -21.76 -8.47
CA CYS A 299 -13.29 -22.93 -7.85
C CYS A 299 -14.19 -24.17 -7.65
N GLY A 300 -15.51 -24.04 -7.82
CA GLY A 300 -16.50 -25.06 -7.49
C GLY A 300 -16.89 -25.06 -6.00
N PHE A 301 -18.12 -25.49 -5.69
CA PHE A 301 -18.67 -25.44 -4.34
C PHE A 301 -17.90 -26.32 -3.34
N LYS A 302 -17.50 -27.54 -3.73
CA LYS A 302 -16.74 -28.42 -2.81
C LYS A 302 -15.45 -27.78 -2.32
N LYS A 303 -14.70 -27.18 -3.24
CA LYS A 303 -13.43 -26.52 -2.92
C LYS A 303 -13.65 -25.24 -2.12
N TRP A 304 -14.68 -24.48 -2.46
CA TRP A 304 -15.09 -23.33 -1.66
C TRP A 304 -15.41 -23.74 -0.21
N LEU A 305 -16.20 -24.80 -0.01
CA LEU A 305 -16.55 -25.28 1.33
C LEU A 305 -15.33 -25.78 2.11
N GLU A 306 -14.39 -26.46 1.45
CA GLU A 306 -13.11 -26.86 2.04
C GLU A 306 -12.32 -25.62 2.54
N GLN A 307 -12.24 -24.57 1.71
CA GLN A 307 -11.59 -23.31 2.10
C GLN A 307 -12.27 -22.65 3.30
N GLN A 308 -13.61 -22.64 3.36
CA GLN A 308 -14.33 -22.11 4.53
C GLN A 308 -14.05 -22.90 5.81
N ASN A 309 -13.93 -24.24 5.71
CA ASN A 309 -13.55 -25.07 6.86
C ASN A 309 -12.10 -24.82 7.30
N ASP A 310 -11.19 -24.55 6.37
CA ASP A 310 -9.81 -24.21 6.71
C ASP A 310 -9.69 -22.83 7.36
N LEU A 311 -10.49 -21.87 6.93
CA LEU A 311 -10.63 -20.57 7.61
C LEU A 311 -11.18 -20.74 9.03
N LEU A 312 -12.20 -21.59 9.22
CA LEU A 312 -12.75 -21.90 10.54
C LEU A 312 -11.66 -22.43 11.50
N LYS A 313 -10.83 -23.37 11.03
CA LYS A 313 -9.67 -23.89 11.79
C LYS A 313 -8.64 -22.80 12.09
N LEU A 314 -8.35 -21.93 11.12
CA LEU A 314 -7.39 -20.85 11.27
C LEU A 314 -7.81 -19.87 12.38
N PHE A 315 -9.11 -19.60 12.49
CA PHE A 315 -9.69 -18.77 13.55
C PHE A 315 -9.91 -19.52 14.88
N ASN A 316 -9.50 -20.78 14.98
CA ASN A 316 -9.75 -21.66 16.14
C ASN A 316 -11.23 -21.81 16.50
N GLU A 317 -12.12 -21.68 15.51
CA GLU A 317 -13.55 -21.92 15.68
C GLU A 317 -13.86 -23.41 15.42
N LYS A 318 -14.86 -23.94 16.16
CA LYS A 318 -15.22 -25.36 16.08
C LYS A 318 -16.36 -25.64 15.11
N GLU A 319 -17.27 -24.69 14.96
CA GLU A 319 -18.51 -24.84 14.18
C GLU A 319 -18.87 -23.52 13.51
N PHE A 320 -19.52 -23.59 12.35
CA PHE A 320 -20.04 -22.42 11.66
C PHE A 320 -21.22 -21.80 12.44
N SER A 321 -21.36 -20.49 12.37
CA SER A 321 -22.54 -19.79 12.90
C SER A 321 -23.81 -20.20 12.16
N GLU A 322 -24.98 -20.01 12.78
CA GLU A 322 -26.29 -20.30 12.16
C GLU A 322 -26.47 -19.57 10.82
N VAL A 323 -26.03 -18.30 10.74
CA VAL A 323 -26.05 -17.50 9.51
C VAL A 323 -25.23 -18.17 8.41
N MET A 324 -24.01 -18.63 8.74
CA MET A 324 -23.14 -19.29 7.77
C MET A 324 -23.67 -20.67 7.38
N ILE A 325 -24.28 -21.43 8.28
CA ILE A 325 -24.94 -22.71 7.97
C ILE A 325 -26.06 -22.48 6.94
N ASN A 326 -26.95 -21.52 7.19
CA ASN A 326 -28.01 -21.15 6.26
C ASN A 326 -27.44 -20.73 4.89
N ARG A 327 -26.38 -19.92 4.90
CA ARG A 327 -25.69 -19.49 3.68
C ARG A 327 -25.12 -20.67 2.89
N ILE A 328 -24.47 -21.62 3.57
CA ILE A 328 -23.93 -22.85 2.96
C ILE A 328 -25.04 -23.65 2.28
N GLU A 329 -26.21 -23.80 2.92
CA GLU A 329 -27.35 -24.50 2.32
C GLU A 329 -27.87 -23.82 1.05
N VAL A 330 -28.05 -22.49 1.10
CA VAL A 330 -28.47 -21.68 -0.05
C VAL A 330 -27.47 -21.80 -1.21
N LEU A 331 -26.17 -21.64 -0.93
CA LEU A 331 -25.11 -21.74 -1.93
C LEU A 331 -24.96 -23.16 -2.49
N LYS A 332 -25.13 -24.18 -1.65
CA LYS A 332 -25.11 -25.58 -2.10
C LYS A 332 -26.20 -25.85 -3.11
N LYS A 333 -27.44 -25.48 -2.78
CA LYS A 333 -28.60 -25.64 -3.69
C LYS A 333 -28.36 -24.89 -5.00
N TRP A 334 -27.99 -23.61 -4.91
CA TRP A 334 -27.69 -22.79 -6.08
C TRP A 334 -26.59 -23.41 -6.96
N SER A 335 -25.51 -23.92 -6.35
CA SER A 335 -24.40 -24.53 -7.09
C SER A 335 -24.79 -25.83 -7.80
N ILE A 336 -25.72 -26.61 -7.26
CA ILE A 336 -26.25 -27.81 -7.91
C ILE A 336 -27.11 -27.40 -9.10
N ASP A 337 -28.08 -26.50 -8.87
CA ASP A 337 -29.02 -26.02 -9.88
C ASP A 337 -28.30 -25.37 -11.07
N ASN A 338 -27.16 -24.74 -10.83
CA ASN A 338 -26.35 -24.08 -11.85
C ASN A 338 -25.17 -24.93 -12.33
N ASP A 339 -25.00 -26.19 -11.93
CA ASP A 339 -23.89 -27.08 -12.31
C ASP A 339 -22.47 -26.58 -11.90
N TYR A 340 -22.36 -25.84 -10.79
CA TYR A 340 -21.09 -25.39 -10.17
C TYR A 340 -20.70 -26.19 -8.92
N TYR A 341 -21.39 -27.29 -8.60
CA TYR A 341 -21.09 -28.09 -7.41
C TYR A 341 -19.64 -28.64 -7.42
N ASP A 342 -19.23 -29.20 -8.56
CA ASP A 342 -17.91 -29.83 -8.79
C ASP A 342 -17.16 -29.25 -10.00
N LYS A 343 -17.70 -28.19 -10.60
CA LYS A 343 -17.19 -27.63 -11.85
C LYS A 343 -16.99 -26.14 -11.70
N THR A 344 -16.02 -25.64 -12.45
CA THR A 344 -15.74 -24.21 -12.59
C THR A 344 -16.36 -23.65 -13.87
N LYS A 345 -16.37 -22.32 -13.98
CA LYS A 345 -16.70 -21.60 -15.21
C LYS A 345 -15.80 -22.00 -16.38
N LEU A 346 -14.52 -22.29 -16.11
CA LEU A 346 -13.57 -22.75 -17.12
C LEU A 346 -13.89 -24.16 -17.62
N ASP A 347 -14.29 -25.07 -16.72
CA ASP A 347 -14.65 -26.45 -17.10
C ASP A 347 -15.87 -26.46 -18.04
N LYS A 348 -16.86 -25.62 -17.73
CA LYS A 348 -18.03 -25.43 -18.60
C LYS A 348 -17.68 -24.83 -19.95
N TYR A 349 -16.77 -23.85 -19.98
CA TYR A 349 -16.32 -23.24 -21.23
C TYR A 349 -15.58 -24.23 -22.12
N LYS A 350 -14.71 -25.08 -21.55
CA LYS A 350 -14.02 -26.16 -22.29
C LYS A 350 -15.02 -27.16 -22.89
N LYS A 351 -15.99 -27.62 -22.10
CA LYS A 351 -17.01 -28.56 -22.56
C LYS A 351 -17.87 -27.97 -23.70
N LYS A 352 -18.17 -26.67 -23.66
CA LYS A 352 -18.90 -25.99 -24.73
C LYS A 352 -18.11 -25.95 -26.04
N LYS A 353 -16.79 -25.69 -25.98
CA LYS A 353 -15.90 -25.74 -27.14
C LYS A 353 -15.69 -27.14 -27.72
N GLU A 354 -15.83 -28.19 -26.92
CA GLU A 354 -15.75 -29.59 -27.38
C GLU A 354 -17.07 -30.06 -28.02
N SER A 355 -18.17 -29.34 -27.81
CA SER A 355 -19.49 -29.62 -28.39
C SER A 355 -19.85 -28.75 -29.60
N GLU A 356 -18.99 -27.78 -29.95
CA GLU A 356 -19.03 -26.96 -31.18
C GLU A 356 -18.01 -27.50 -32.17
#